data_AF-A0A661LZC1-F1
#
_entry.id   AF-A0A661LZC1-F1
#
_cell.length_a   1.000
_cell.length_b   1.000
_cell.length_c   1.000
_cell.angle_alpha   90.00
_cell.angle_beta   90.00
_cell.angle_gamma   90.00
#
_symmetry.space_group_name_H-M   'P 1'
#
loop_
_entity.id
_entity.type
_entity.pdbx_description
1 polymer ?
#
loop_
_entity_poly.entity_id
_entity_poly.type
_entity_poly.pdbx_seq_one_letter_code
_entity_poly.pdbx_strand_id
1 'polypeptide(L)'
;MKTTKDIQIMEWIAKRMAGGHYIISEHVIRSIMGDKVSIQKIESGLLHGKLIEIHNNPARGPSFLVLGYHDSGPVHVLCAPGIDGLLVILFAYLPSPPIWKDPTHRNLGGMPMKNMTKKCFFCGGNIKDITVGNFDYRLEGQLYVVK
;
A
#
# COMPACT_ATOMS: atom_id res chain seq x y z
N MET A 1 -16.24 -1.79 18.55
CA MET A 1 -17.35 -1.64 17.59
C MET A 1 -16.83 -0.88 16.38
N LYS A 2 -17.07 -1.35 15.14
CA LYS A 2 -16.82 -0.54 13.94
C LYS A 2 -17.78 0.65 13.97
N THR A 3 -17.29 1.86 13.69
CA THR A 3 -18.18 3.02 13.64
C THR A 3 -19.05 2.96 12.37
N THR A 4 -20.21 3.61 12.37
CA THR A 4 -21.06 3.73 11.17
C THR A 4 -20.29 4.29 9.98
N LYS A 5 -19.32 5.18 10.24
CA LYS A 5 -18.43 5.75 9.24
C LYS A 5 -17.49 4.71 8.62
N ASP A 6 -16.92 3.80 9.43
CA ASP A 6 -16.01 2.75 8.92
C ASP A 6 -16.75 1.78 8.00
N ILE A 7 -18.01 1.48 8.29
CA ILE A 7 -18.88 0.63 7.46
C ILE A 7 -19.10 1.31 6.11
N GLN A 8 -19.51 2.57 6.11
CA GLN A 8 -19.74 3.34 4.87
C GLN A 8 -18.49 3.45 4.00
N ILE A 9 -17.31 3.64 4.60
CA ILE A 9 -16.04 3.69 3.87
C ILE A 9 -15.76 2.33 3.21
N MET A 10 -15.90 1.24 3.95
CA MET A 10 -15.66 -0.10 3.40
C MET A 10 -16.66 -0.49 2.31
N GLU A 11 -17.94 -0.15 2.46
CA GLU A 11 -18.95 -0.34 1.42
C GLU A 11 -18.61 0.46 0.16
N TRP A 12 -18.15 1.69 0.32
CA TRP A 12 -17.71 2.53 -0.79
C TRP A 12 -16.52 1.90 -1.52
N ILE A 13 -15.48 1.46 -0.79
CA ILE A 13 -14.29 0.78 -1.32
C ILE A 13 -14.69 -0.50 -2.07
N ALA A 14 -15.46 -1.38 -1.42
CA ALA A 14 -15.87 -2.67 -1.99
C ALA A 14 -16.70 -2.49 -3.27
N LYS A 15 -17.60 -1.50 -3.31
CA LYS A 15 -18.39 -1.17 -4.51
C LYS A 15 -17.50 -0.75 -5.69
N ARG A 16 -16.42 0.00 -5.45
CA ARG A 16 -15.49 0.39 -6.53
C ARG A 16 -14.68 -0.80 -7.01
N MET A 17 -14.17 -1.60 -6.08
CA MET A 17 -13.43 -2.81 -6.43
C MET A 17 -14.26 -3.80 -7.25
N ALA A 18 -15.48 -4.13 -6.80
CA ALA A 18 -16.37 -5.05 -7.51
C ALA A 18 -16.77 -4.55 -8.90
N GLY A 19 -16.83 -3.22 -9.09
CA GLY A 19 -17.12 -2.60 -10.39
C GLY A 19 -15.89 -2.37 -11.27
N GLY A 20 -14.68 -2.74 -10.84
CA GLY A 20 -13.45 -2.43 -11.59
C GLY A 20 -13.11 -0.94 -11.66
N HIS A 21 -13.70 -0.10 -10.79
CA HIS A 21 -13.51 1.34 -10.76
C HIS A 21 -12.33 1.74 -9.87
N TYR A 22 -11.15 1.25 -10.21
CA TYR A 22 -9.94 1.53 -9.45
C TYR A 22 -8.72 1.70 -10.37
N ILE A 23 -7.72 2.42 -9.85
CA ILE A 23 -6.41 2.54 -10.45
C ILE A 23 -5.35 2.16 -9.41
N ILE A 24 -4.24 1.60 -9.89
CA ILE A 24 -3.11 1.19 -9.06
C ILE A 24 -1.92 2.10 -9.31
N SER A 25 -1.24 2.51 -8.25
CA SER A 25 0.00 3.29 -8.39
C SER A 25 1.11 2.44 -9.00
N GLU A 26 2.10 3.10 -9.60
CA GLU A 26 3.31 2.44 -10.08
C GLU A 26 4.01 1.65 -8.96
N HIS A 27 3.96 2.13 -7.71
CA HIS A 27 4.54 1.44 -6.57
C HIS A 27 3.87 0.08 -6.33
N VAL A 28 2.54 0.01 -6.46
CA VAL A 28 1.79 -1.25 -6.34
C VAL A 28 2.15 -2.19 -7.50
N ILE A 29 2.22 -1.68 -8.74
CA ILE A 29 2.63 -2.45 -9.91
C ILE A 29 4.01 -3.08 -9.69
N ARG A 30 5.00 -2.30 -9.23
CA ARG A 30 6.36 -2.80 -8.92
C ARG A 30 6.36 -3.84 -7.80
N SER A 31 5.46 -3.74 -6.83
CA SER A 31 5.33 -4.75 -5.77
C SER A 31 4.72 -6.05 -6.28
N ILE A 32 3.77 -5.98 -7.20
CA ILE A 32 3.20 -7.16 -7.88
C ILE A 32 4.24 -7.83 -8.77
N MET A 33 4.91 -7.08 -9.64
CA MET A 33 5.96 -7.62 -10.52
C MET A 33 7.16 -8.21 -9.78
N GLY A 34 7.38 -7.79 -8.53
CA GLY A 34 8.43 -8.32 -7.66
C GLY A 34 7.98 -9.48 -6.77
N ASP A 35 6.80 -10.07 -7.00
CA ASP A 35 6.19 -11.14 -6.20
C ASP A 35 6.07 -10.82 -4.71
N LYS A 36 5.98 -9.54 -4.34
CA LYS A 36 5.85 -9.10 -2.94
C LYS A 36 4.42 -9.13 -2.46
N VAL A 37 3.48 -8.90 -3.36
CA VAL A 37 2.03 -8.92 -3.12
C VAL A 37 1.34 -9.34 -4.41
N SER A 38 0.27 -10.13 -4.32
CA SER A 38 -0.52 -10.50 -5.50
C SER A 38 -1.74 -9.62 -5.67
N ILE A 39 -2.23 -9.48 -6.92
CA ILE A 39 -3.45 -8.73 -7.20
C ILE A 39 -4.67 -9.34 -6.49
N GLN A 40 -4.78 -10.67 -6.45
CA GLN A 40 -5.88 -11.38 -5.79
C GLN A 40 -5.92 -11.07 -4.28
N LYS A 41 -4.74 -10.94 -3.65
CA LYS A 41 -4.63 -10.58 -2.24
C LYS A 41 -5.09 -9.14 -1.99
N ILE A 42 -4.74 -8.20 -2.88
CA ILE A 42 -5.21 -6.81 -2.82
C ILE A 42 -6.72 -6.75 -2.99
N GLU A 43 -7.27 -7.41 -4.01
CA GLU A 43 -8.70 -7.44 -4.30
C GLU A 43 -9.50 -8.05 -3.15
N SER A 44 -9.11 -9.23 -2.68
CA SER A 44 -9.74 -9.86 -1.51
C SER A 44 -9.69 -8.94 -0.29
N GLY A 45 -8.55 -8.27 -0.08
CA GLY A 45 -8.37 -7.36 1.04
C GLY A 45 -9.27 -6.13 0.97
N LEU A 46 -9.50 -5.57 -0.20
CA LEU A 46 -10.38 -4.41 -0.35
C LEU A 46 -11.87 -4.78 -0.41
N LEU A 47 -12.22 -6.01 -0.81
CA LEU A 47 -13.60 -6.51 -0.82
C LEU A 47 -14.08 -6.98 0.56
N HIS A 48 -13.22 -7.68 1.31
CA HIS A 48 -13.61 -8.38 2.54
C HIS A 48 -12.81 -7.95 3.78
N GLY A 49 -11.91 -7.00 3.64
CA GLY A 49 -11.00 -6.61 4.71
C GLY A 49 -11.62 -5.74 5.80
N LYS A 50 -10.73 -5.17 6.60
CA LYS A 50 -11.06 -4.31 7.73
C LYS A 50 -10.29 -3.00 7.60
N LEU A 51 -11.01 -1.89 7.62
CA LEU A 51 -10.43 -0.57 7.85
C LEU A 51 -9.74 -0.55 9.22
N ILE A 52 -8.44 -0.27 9.25
CA ILE A 52 -7.63 -0.23 10.48
C ILE A 52 -7.08 1.16 10.78
N GLU A 53 -6.86 2.01 9.78
CA GLU A 53 -6.43 3.40 9.99
C GLU A 53 -7.09 4.34 8.96
N ILE A 54 -7.39 5.57 9.39
CA ILE A 54 -7.81 6.68 8.53
C ILE A 54 -6.78 7.79 8.69
N HIS A 55 -6.20 8.23 7.59
CA HIS A 55 -5.27 9.37 7.57
C HIS A 55 -5.89 10.52 6.80
N ASN A 56 -5.80 11.74 7.36
CA ASN A 56 -6.26 12.94 6.68
C ASN A 56 -5.07 13.80 6.29
N ASN A 57 -4.98 14.17 5.01
CA ASN A 57 -3.99 15.10 4.51
C ASN A 57 -4.70 16.37 4.01
N PRO A 58 -4.31 17.59 4.43
CA PRO A 58 -4.98 18.82 4.01
C PRO A 58 -5.01 19.05 2.49
N ALA A 59 -3.99 18.59 1.77
CA ALA A 59 -3.88 18.78 0.32
C ALA A 59 -4.46 17.61 -0.49
N ARG A 60 -4.49 16.40 0.07
CA ARG A 60 -4.84 15.17 -0.66
C ARG A 60 -6.14 14.51 -0.19
N GLY A 61 -6.74 15.02 0.88
CA GLY A 61 -7.93 14.45 1.48
C GLY A 61 -7.65 13.18 2.31
N PRO A 62 -8.69 12.36 2.57
CA PRO A 62 -8.57 11.16 3.37
C PRO A 62 -7.93 10.00 2.60
N SER A 63 -7.21 9.15 3.32
CA SER A 63 -6.76 7.85 2.86
C SER A 63 -7.01 6.79 3.92
N PHE A 64 -7.12 5.54 3.48
CA PHE A 64 -7.66 4.42 4.24
C PHE A 64 -6.68 3.27 4.18
N LEU A 65 -6.24 2.81 5.35
CA LEU A 65 -5.45 1.60 5.46
C LEU A 65 -6.39 0.43 5.76
N VAL A 66 -6.47 -0.50 4.81
CA VAL A 66 -7.29 -1.70 4.90
C VAL A 66 -6.41 -2.92 5.11
N LEU A 67 -6.73 -3.70 6.13
CA LEU A 67 -6.16 -5.02 6.39
C LEU A 67 -7.02 -6.09 5.71
N GLY A 68 -6.43 -6.84 4.80
CA GLY A 68 -7.01 -8.00 4.15
C GLY A 68 -6.32 -9.30 4.52
N TYR A 69 -6.99 -10.42 4.22
CA TYR A 69 -6.41 -11.76 4.31
C TYR A 69 -6.74 -12.54 3.03
N HIS A 70 -5.76 -13.29 2.52
CA HIS A 70 -5.94 -14.22 1.41
C HIS A 70 -4.91 -15.33 1.52
N ASP A 71 -5.34 -16.60 1.61
CA ASP A 71 -4.62 -17.89 1.72
C ASP A 71 -3.17 -17.83 2.20
N SER A 72 -2.29 -17.21 1.41
CA SER A 72 -0.92 -16.77 1.74
C SER A 72 -0.75 -15.67 2.83
N GLY A 73 -1.73 -15.37 3.68
CA GLY A 73 -1.59 -14.44 4.82
C GLY A 73 -2.05 -12.98 4.59
N PRO A 74 -1.71 -12.06 5.52
CA PRO A 74 -2.28 -10.69 5.57
C PRO A 74 -1.74 -9.76 4.47
N VAL A 75 -2.49 -8.71 4.15
CA VAL A 75 -2.03 -7.56 3.34
C VAL A 75 -2.54 -6.26 3.92
N HIS A 76 -1.70 -5.24 3.88
CA HIS A 76 -2.07 -3.86 4.08
C HIS A 76 -2.19 -3.18 2.73
N VAL A 77 -3.34 -2.56 2.50
CA VAL A 77 -3.62 -1.79 1.29
C VAL A 77 -3.96 -0.37 1.71
N LEU A 78 -3.15 0.60 1.30
CA LEU A 78 -3.44 2.02 1.45
C LEU A 78 -4.15 2.50 0.19
N CYS A 79 -5.38 2.98 0.35
CA CYS A 79 -6.20 3.48 -0.75
C CYS A 79 -6.82 4.85 -0.42
N ALA A 80 -7.28 5.57 -1.45
CA ALA A 80 -7.94 6.86 -1.28
C ALA A 80 -8.95 7.11 -2.43
N PRO A 81 -9.92 8.03 -2.24
CA PRO A 81 -10.73 8.53 -3.34
C PRO A 81 -9.89 9.35 -4.32
N GLY A 82 -10.02 9.04 -5.61
CA GLY A 82 -9.51 9.83 -6.72
C GLY A 82 -10.41 11.01 -7.05
N ILE A 83 -9.88 11.97 -7.82
CA ILE A 83 -10.59 13.20 -8.23
C ILE A 83 -11.79 12.88 -9.13
N ASP A 84 -11.70 11.80 -9.90
CA ASP A 84 -12.71 11.28 -10.82
C ASP A 84 -13.68 10.27 -10.16
N GLY A 85 -13.60 10.09 -8.83
CA GLY A 85 -14.42 9.14 -8.09
C GLY A 85 -13.95 7.68 -8.19
N LEU A 86 -12.82 7.41 -8.87
CA LEU A 86 -12.15 6.11 -8.84
C LEU A 86 -11.52 5.86 -7.47
N LEU A 87 -11.32 4.58 -7.14
CA LEU A 87 -10.50 4.18 -6.00
C LEU A 87 -9.03 4.15 -6.42
N VAL A 88 -8.18 4.93 -5.75
CA VAL A 88 -6.74 4.93 -5.99
C VAL A 88 -6.07 4.03 -4.97
N ILE A 89 -5.40 2.97 -5.43
CA ILE A 89 -4.60 2.07 -4.59
C ILE A 89 -3.16 2.61 -4.57
N LEU A 90 -2.77 3.26 -3.48
CA LEU A 90 -1.49 3.95 -3.36
C LEU A 90 -0.35 2.98 -3.02
N PHE A 91 -0.57 2.06 -2.07
CA PHE A 91 0.44 1.11 -1.59
C PHE A 91 -0.21 -0.21 -1.22
N ALA A 92 0.53 -1.31 -1.40
CA ALA A 92 0.17 -2.64 -0.91
C ALA A 92 1.42 -3.35 -0.39
N TYR A 93 1.37 -3.89 0.83
CA TYR A 93 2.50 -4.55 1.47
C TYR A 93 2.06 -5.56 2.53
N LEU A 94 2.94 -6.49 2.92
CA LEU A 94 2.69 -7.41 4.03
C LEU A 94 3.04 -6.70 5.35
N PRO A 95 2.16 -6.71 6.38
CA PRO A 95 2.50 -6.11 7.66
C PRO A 95 3.69 -6.82 8.32
N SER A 96 4.67 -6.05 8.77
CA SER A 96 5.91 -6.58 9.37
C SER A 96 6.42 -5.72 10.54
N PRO A 97 7.10 -6.33 11.54
CA PRO A 97 7.85 -5.61 12.57
C PRO A 97 9.04 -4.84 11.97
N PRO A 98 9.44 -3.67 12.55
CA PRO A 98 9.00 -3.16 13.84
C PRO A 98 7.81 -2.20 13.72
N ILE A 99 7.34 -1.88 12.51
CA ILE A 99 6.20 -0.96 12.31
C ILE A 99 4.90 -1.61 12.78
N TRP A 100 4.73 -2.91 12.61
CA TRP A 100 3.54 -3.65 13.00
C TRP A 100 3.91 -4.73 14.02
N LYS A 101 3.26 -4.72 15.19
CA LYS A 101 3.43 -5.79 16.20
C LYS A 101 2.76 -7.08 15.72
N ASP A 102 1.60 -6.89 15.11
CA ASP A 102 0.81 -7.88 14.41
C ASP A 102 0.09 -7.17 13.26
N PRO A 103 -0.61 -7.87 12.35
CA PRO A 103 -1.30 -7.25 11.21
C PRO A 103 -2.32 -6.17 11.58
N THR A 104 -2.76 -6.06 12.82
CA THR A 104 -3.79 -5.10 13.23
C THR A 104 -3.22 -3.93 14.03
N HIS A 105 -2.13 -4.15 14.78
CA HIS A 105 -1.61 -3.16 15.74
C HIS A 105 -0.29 -2.56 15.29
N ARG A 106 -0.35 -1.26 14.94
CA ARG A 106 0.82 -0.46 14.60
C ARG A 106 1.63 -0.13 15.84
N ASN A 107 2.94 -0.19 15.72
CA ASN A 107 3.88 0.20 16.75
C ASN A 107 4.13 1.71 16.68
N LEU A 108 3.43 2.47 17.53
CA LEU A 108 3.51 3.94 17.58
C LEU A 108 4.84 4.45 18.16
N GLY A 109 5.61 3.59 18.84
CA GLY A 109 6.88 3.92 19.48
C GLY A 109 8.10 3.39 18.73
N GLY A 110 8.03 3.27 17.40
CA GLY A 110 9.15 2.78 16.60
C GLY A 110 10.41 3.59 16.92
N MET A 111 11.45 2.93 17.44
CA MET A 111 12.78 3.54 17.43
C MET A 111 13.07 3.95 15.98
N PRO A 112 13.60 5.16 15.71
CA PRO A 112 14.06 5.49 14.37
C PRO A 112 14.94 4.33 13.90
N MET A 113 14.76 3.93 12.63
CA MET A 113 15.49 2.80 12.04
C MET A 113 16.96 2.95 12.41
N LYS A 114 17.44 2.18 13.41
CA LYS A 114 18.85 2.18 13.76
C LYS A 114 19.56 1.67 12.52
N ASN A 115 20.25 2.57 11.84
CA ASN A 115 21.01 2.32 10.62
C ASN A 115 21.81 1.03 10.73
N MET A 116 21.57 0.08 9.81
CA MET A 116 22.59 -0.59 8.99
C MET A 116 22.05 -1.78 8.17
N THR A 117 20.74 -2.01 8.09
CA THR A 117 20.27 -3.12 7.25
C THR A 117 20.28 -2.70 5.78
N LYS A 118 21.14 -3.31 4.96
CA LYS A 118 21.10 -3.24 3.48
C LYS A 118 19.85 -3.94 2.91
N LYS A 119 18.74 -3.99 3.64
CA LYS A 119 17.50 -4.69 3.28
C LYS A 119 16.32 -3.76 3.48
N CYS A 120 15.50 -3.60 2.46
CA CYS A 120 14.35 -2.73 2.41
C CYS A 120 13.33 -3.24 3.40
N PHE A 121 12.95 -2.38 4.34
CA PHE A 121 12.00 -2.67 5.39
C PHE A 121 10.68 -3.28 4.87
N PHE A 122 10.17 -2.72 3.77
CA PHE A 122 8.86 -3.08 3.22
C PHE A 122 8.84 -4.37 2.41
N CYS A 123 9.99 -4.84 1.92
CA CYS A 123 10.01 -5.95 0.96
C CYS A 123 11.16 -6.94 1.09
N GLY A 124 12.09 -6.75 2.01
CA GLY A 124 13.26 -7.62 2.18
C GLY A 124 14.27 -7.60 1.01
N GLY A 125 14.07 -6.76 0.00
CA GLY A 125 15.02 -6.57 -1.11
C GLY A 125 16.28 -5.83 -0.66
N ASN A 126 17.41 -5.96 -1.36
CA ASN A 126 18.63 -5.24 -0.97
C ASN A 126 18.48 -3.72 -1.17
N ILE A 127 18.77 -2.91 -0.15
CA ILE A 127 18.97 -1.46 -0.29
C ILE A 127 20.35 -1.27 -0.87
N LYS A 128 20.42 -0.60 -2.03
CA LYS A 128 21.66 -0.20 -2.67
C LYS A 128 21.91 1.26 -2.32
N ASP A 129 23.10 1.55 -1.81
CA ASP A 129 23.56 2.93 -1.67
C ASP A 129 23.86 3.46 -3.06
N ILE A 130 23.05 4.40 -3.55
CA ILE A 130 23.27 5.04 -4.84
C ILE A 130 23.79 6.45 -4.55
N THR A 131 25.11 6.56 -4.50
CA THR A 131 25.83 7.85 -4.49
C THR A 131 25.92 8.37 -5.92
N VAL A 132 24.79 8.93 -6.39
CA VAL A 132 24.61 9.59 -7.70
C VAL A 132 25.00 8.71 -8.90
N GLY A 133 24.01 8.20 -9.61
CA GLY A 133 24.21 7.50 -10.87
C GLY A 133 22.96 7.64 -11.70
N ASN A 134 23.11 8.16 -12.92
CA ASN A 134 22.08 8.28 -13.95
C ASN A 134 21.08 7.13 -13.83
N PHE A 135 19.87 7.42 -13.36
CA PHE A 135 18.83 6.40 -13.26
C PHE A 135 18.16 6.28 -14.60
N ASP A 136 18.44 5.17 -15.25
CA ASP A 136 17.69 4.69 -16.39
C ASP A 136 16.37 4.09 -15.89
N TYR A 137 15.29 4.88 -15.90
CA TYR A 137 13.95 4.37 -15.63
C TYR A 137 13.13 4.39 -16.92
N ARG A 138 12.43 3.29 -17.21
CA ARG A 138 11.50 3.23 -18.35
C ARG A 138 10.08 3.49 -17.88
N LEU A 139 9.47 4.54 -18.39
CA LEU A 139 8.04 4.83 -18.24
C LEU A 139 7.41 4.73 -19.63
N GLU A 140 6.38 3.89 -19.77
CA GLU A 140 5.70 3.64 -21.05
C GLU A 140 6.64 3.26 -22.21
N GLY A 141 7.74 2.57 -21.90
CA GLY A 141 8.74 2.14 -22.89
C GLY A 141 9.76 3.22 -23.28
N GLN A 142 9.59 4.47 -22.85
CA GLN A 142 10.61 5.52 -23.00
C GLN A 142 11.63 5.46 -21.88
N LEU A 143 12.91 5.52 -22.24
CA LEU A 143 14.02 5.61 -21.30
C LEU A 143 14.17 7.06 -20.84
N TYR A 144 14.00 7.28 -19.54
CA TYR A 144 14.28 8.54 -18.88
C TYR A 144 15.55 8.38 -18.07
N VAL A 145 16.47 9.32 -18.28
CA VAL A 145 17.71 9.43 -17.53
C VAL A 145 17.52 10.52 -16.48
N VAL A 146 17.37 10.14 -15.21
CA VAL A 146 17.38 11.12 -14.11
C VAL A 146 18.83 11.34 -13.70
N LYS A 147 19.31 12.56 -13.94
CA LYS A 147 20.61 13.04 -13.46
C LYS A 147 20.54 13.44 -11.99
#